data_AF-A0A5E4BS94-F1
#
_entry.id   AF-A0A5E4BS94-F1
#
_cell.length_a   1.000
_cell.length_b   1.000
_cell.length_c   1.000
_cell.angle_alpha   90.00
_cell.angle_beta   90.00
_cell.angle_gamma   90.00
#
_symmetry.space_group_name_H-M   'P 1'
#
loop_
_entity.id
_entity.type
_entity.pdbx_description
1 polymer ?
#
loop_
_entity_poly.entity_id
_entity_poly.type
_entity_poly.pdbx_seq_one_letter_code
_entity_poly.pdbx_strand_id
1 'polypeptide(L)'
;MEAKTKTEMFRNMSDEMKRENMAAEQRMVHRIQRIMMECHREKMEAVEKAREEERQIAQDLLEAQRSKAMEELVSTGASIIKDQRMNFNQIIREKEHEMNIYYGIAQKQKQEEAQEVLQEAEKTHQATLGNVMDKLVNTQGELLSTVNQLGIMTNWKDFLEEELQETRAAFQKYIDYTFPQLSPGQADFIMPERRKTPSNLLMDNEATLE
;
A
#
# COMPACT_ATOMS: atom_id res chain seq x y z
N MET A 1 -145.06 35.44 -7.03
CA MET A 1 -143.89 35.27 -7.92
C MET A 1 -142.56 35.52 -7.20
N GLU A 2 -142.50 36.22 -6.06
CA GLU A 2 -141.25 36.51 -5.33
C GLU A 2 -140.51 35.30 -4.72
N ALA A 3 -141.23 34.24 -4.30
CA ALA A 3 -140.60 33.09 -3.64
C ALA A 3 -139.73 32.24 -4.58
N LYS A 4 -140.10 32.14 -5.87
CA LYS A 4 -139.37 31.37 -6.90
C LYS A 4 -138.10 32.09 -7.38
N THR A 5 -138.15 33.41 -7.53
CA THR A 5 -136.98 34.24 -7.88
C THR A 5 -135.94 34.26 -6.78
N LYS A 6 -136.36 34.25 -5.50
CA LYS A 6 -135.43 34.14 -4.36
C LYS A 6 -134.67 32.81 -4.37
N THR A 7 -135.34 31.70 -4.68
CA THR A 7 -134.71 30.37 -4.70
C THR A 7 -133.74 30.18 -5.86
N GLU A 8 -134.04 30.73 -7.04
CA GLU A 8 -133.10 30.74 -8.18
C GLU A 8 -131.88 31.63 -7.93
N MET A 9 -132.05 32.80 -7.30
CA MET A 9 -130.92 33.64 -6.88
C MET A 9 -129.97 32.91 -5.93
N PHE A 10 -130.50 32.23 -4.91
CA PHE A 10 -129.66 31.44 -3.98
C PHE A 10 -128.96 30.27 -4.67
N ARG A 11 -129.58 29.65 -5.68
CA ARG A 11 -128.98 28.55 -6.44
C ARG A 11 -127.85 29.02 -7.35
N ASN A 12 -128.05 30.13 -8.07
CA ASN A 12 -127.01 30.76 -8.87
C ASN A 12 -125.85 31.25 -8.01
N MET A 13 -126.12 31.88 -6.87
CA MET A 13 -125.09 32.34 -5.94
C MET A 13 -124.29 31.16 -5.34
N SER A 14 -124.95 30.03 -5.06
CA SER A 14 -124.29 28.81 -4.61
C SER A 14 -123.39 28.18 -5.69
N ASP A 15 -123.84 28.17 -6.95
CA ASP A 15 -123.06 27.61 -8.06
C ASP A 15 -121.90 28.54 -8.46
N GLU A 16 -122.06 29.85 -8.32
CA GLU A 16 -120.98 30.83 -8.50
C GLU A 16 -119.93 30.70 -7.39
N MET A 17 -120.36 30.57 -6.13
CA MET A 17 -119.47 30.30 -4.99
C MET A 17 -118.71 28.98 -5.14
N LYS A 18 -119.34 27.92 -5.68
CA LYS A 18 -118.65 26.66 -5.98
C LYS A 18 -117.60 26.80 -7.09
N ARG A 19 -117.91 27.54 -8.15
CA ARG A 19 -116.95 27.81 -9.25
C ARG A 19 -115.75 28.60 -8.74
N GLU A 20 -116.00 29.61 -7.92
CA GLU A 20 -114.94 30.42 -7.33
C GLU A 20 -114.07 29.61 -6.36
N ASN A 21 -114.68 28.75 -5.55
CA ASN A 21 -113.96 27.83 -4.66
C ASN A 21 -113.10 26.81 -5.43
N MET A 22 -113.66 26.18 -6.48
CA MET A 22 -112.88 25.27 -7.35
C MET A 22 -111.73 25.99 -8.05
N ALA A 23 -111.93 27.24 -8.50
CA ALA A 23 -110.86 28.04 -9.09
C ALA A 23 -109.78 28.43 -8.05
N ALA A 24 -110.17 28.70 -6.81
CA ALA A 24 -109.24 28.95 -5.71
C ALA A 24 -108.43 27.69 -5.36
N GLU A 25 -109.07 26.52 -5.30
CA GLU A 25 -108.40 25.23 -5.11
C GLU A 25 -107.42 24.92 -6.24
N GLN A 26 -107.79 25.13 -7.51
CA GLN A 26 -106.88 24.94 -8.65
C GLN A 26 -105.67 25.89 -8.58
N ARG A 27 -105.88 27.16 -8.23
CA ARG A 27 -104.78 28.12 -8.02
C ARG A 27 -103.86 27.67 -6.89
N MET A 28 -104.43 27.15 -5.81
CA MET A 28 -103.67 26.66 -4.66
C MET A 28 -102.87 25.39 -5.03
N VAL A 29 -103.48 24.44 -5.74
CA VAL A 29 -102.80 23.22 -6.24
C VAL A 29 -101.65 23.59 -7.18
N HIS A 30 -101.88 24.49 -8.14
CA HIS A 30 -100.83 24.93 -9.06
C HIS A 30 -99.68 25.62 -8.32
N ARG A 31 -99.99 26.45 -7.31
CA ARG A 31 -98.97 27.11 -6.48
C ARG A 31 -98.17 26.11 -5.66
N ILE A 32 -98.82 25.09 -5.08
CA ILE A 32 -98.15 24.00 -4.36
C ILE A 32 -97.28 23.18 -5.31
N GLN A 33 -97.77 22.83 -6.49
CA GLN A 33 -97.00 22.10 -7.50
C GLN A 33 -95.77 22.88 -7.95
N ARG A 34 -95.89 24.19 -8.15
CA ARG A 34 -94.76 25.06 -8.49
C ARG A 34 -93.71 25.08 -7.39
N ILE A 35 -94.12 25.24 -6.13
CA ILE A 35 -93.22 25.19 -4.97
C ILE A 35 -92.54 23.81 -4.86
N MET A 36 -93.27 22.72 -5.11
CA MET A 36 -92.66 21.38 -5.13
C MET A 36 -91.60 21.22 -6.23
N MET A 37 -91.84 21.75 -7.43
CA MET A 37 -90.84 21.71 -8.51
C MET A 37 -89.61 22.55 -8.17
N GLU A 38 -89.79 23.74 -7.61
CA GLU A 38 -88.68 24.61 -7.15
C GLU A 38 -87.88 23.94 -6.03
N CYS A 39 -88.55 23.39 -5.02
CA CYS A 39 -87.91 22.64 -3.93
C CYS A 39 -87.18 21.38 -4.44
N HIS A 40 -87.75 20.67 -5.41
CA HIS A 40 -87.09 19.51 -6.02
C HIS A 40 -85.83 19.91 -6.78
N ARG A 41 -85.88 21.03 -7.52
CA ARG A 41 -84.70 21.58 -8.23
C ARG A 41 -83.60 21.98 -7.23
N GLU A 42 -83.95 22.71 -6.18
CA GLU A 42 -83.00 23.11 -5.12
C GLU A 42 -82.39 21.89 -4.42
N LYS A 43 -83.19 20.85 -4.14
CA LYS A 43 -82.68 19.58 -3.59
C LYS A 43 -81.67 18.94 -4.54
N MET A 44 -81.96 18.87 -5.84
CA MET A 44 -81.05 18.29 -6.82
C MET A 44 -79.74 19.09 -6.92
N GLU A 45 -79.81 20.42 -6.93
CA GLU A 45 -78.63 21.29 -6.92
C GLU A 45 -77.80 21.12 -5.63
N ALA A 46 -78.44 21.02 -4.47
CA ALA A 46 -77.76 20.77 -3.19
C ALA A 46 -77.09 19.39 -3.13
N VAL A 47 -77.74 18.36 -3.69
CA VAL A 47 -77.17 17.00 -3.76
C VAL A 47 -75.98 16.95 -4.72
N GLU A 48 -76.07 17.60 -5.88
CA GLU A 48 -74.95 17.63 -6.83
C GLU A 48 -73.76 18.36 -6.22
N LYS A 49 -73.99 19.51 -5.57
CA LYS A 49 -72.93 20.25 -4.89
C LYS A 49 -72.27 19.43 -3.78
N ALA A 50 -73.05 18.71 -2.96
CA ALA A 50 -72.51 17.84 -1.92
C ALA A 50 -71.68 16.68 -2.52
N ARG A 51 -72.10 16.12 -3.66
CA ARG A 51 -71.32 15.09 -4.37
C ARG A 51 -70.02 15.63 -4.96
N GLU A 52 -70.04 16.85 -5.50
CA GLU A 52 -68.84 17.51 -6.01
C GLU A 52 -67.83 17.77 -4.88
N GLU A 53 -68.30 18.25 -3.73
CA GLU A 53 -67.49 18.46 -2.52
C GLU A 53 -66.91 17.13 -1.99
N GLU A 54 -67.70 16.05 -1.92
CA GLU A 54 -67.20 14.72 -1.55
C GLU A 54 -66.14 14.19 -2.52
N ARG A 55 -66.34 14.39 -3.84
CA ARG A 55 -65.36 14.00 -4.85
C ARG A 55 -64.06 14.77 -4.71
N GLN A 56 -64.13 16.08 -4.46
CA GLN A 56 -62.95 16.90 -4.25
C GLN A 56 -62.17 16.45 -3.01
N ILE A 57 -62.87 16.25 -1.89
CA ILE A 57 -62.25 15.76 -0.64
C ILE A 57 -61.60 14.38 -0.87
N ALA A 58 -62.27 13.49 -1.60
CA ALA A 58 -61.73 12.17 -1.91
C ALA A 58 -60.47 12.26 -2.79
N GLN A 59 -60.43 13.18 -3.76
CA GLN A 59 -59.25 13.41 -4.61
C GLN A 59 -58.08 13.99 -3.79
N ASP A 60 -58.34 15.02 -2.98
CA ASP A 60 -57.32 15.65 -2.13
C ASP A 60 -56.70 14.65 -1.15
N LEU A 61 -57.52 13.79 -0.54
CA LEU A 61 -57.03 12.71 0.33
C LEU A 61 -56.18 11.69 -0.42
N LEU A 62 -56.55 11.35 -1.66
CA LEU A 62 -55.79 10.44 -2.52
C LEU A 62 -54.43 11.04 -2.89
N GLU A 63 -54.39 12.32 -3.24
CA GLU A 63 -53.15 13.03 -3.55
C GLU A 63 -52.24 13.18 -2.33
N ALA A 64 -52.81 13.47 -1.16
CA ALA A 64 -52.06 13.54 0.10
C ALA A 64 -51.45 12.18 0.45
N GLN A 65 -52.23 11.10 0.32
CA GLN A 65 -51.74 9.74 0.57
C GLN A 65 -50.65 9.34 -0.43
N ARG A 66 -50.82 9.67 -1.72
CA ARG A 66 -49.83 9.42 -2.76
C ARG A 66 -48.53 10.18 -2.49
N SER A 67 -48.63 11.44 -2.11
CA SER A 67 -47.46 12.28 -1.78
C SER A 67 -46.70 11.72 -0.59
N LYS A 68 -47.41 11.32 0.47
CA LYS A 68 -46.83 10.68 1.65
C LYS A 68 -46.13 9.37 1.30
N ALA A 69 -46.79 8.49 0.53
CA ALA A 69 -46.19 7.22 0.10
C ALA A 69 -44.93 7.43 -0.76
N MET A 70 -44.94 8.44 -1.63
CA MET A 70 -43.78 8.81 -2.44
C MET A 70 -42.62 9.30 -1.58
N GLU A 71 -42.88 10.15 -0.58
CA GLU A 71 -41.86 10.66 0.34
C GLU A 71 -41.27 9.54 1.23
N GLU A 72 -42.11 8.62 1.71
CA GLU A 72 -41.66 7.43 2.45
C GLU A 72 -40.76 6.54 1.57
N LEU A 73 -41.13 6.34 0.30
CA LEU A 73 -40.35 5.53 -0.63
C LEU A 73 -39.00 6.18 -0.94
N VAL A 74 -38.97 7.50 -1.19
CA VAL A 74 -37.73 8.25 -1.45
C VAL A 74 -36.83 8.28 -0.22
N SER A 75 -37.37 8.55 0.97
CA SER A 75 -36.58 8.62 2.22
C SER A 75 -36.02 7.25 2.62
N THR A 76 -36.82 6.18 2.47
CA THR A 76 -36.36 4.81 2.71
C THR A 76 -35.31 4.41 1.69
N GLY A 77 -35.53 4.70 0.41
CA GLY A 77 -34.58 4.43 -0.67
C GLY A 77 -33.24 5.15 -0.45
N ALA A 78 -33.27 6.44 -0.09
CA ALA A 78 -32.09 7.21 0.23
C ALA A 78 -31.31 6.65 1.43
N SER A 79 -32.02 6.18 2.46
CA SER A 79 -31.40 5.56 3.64
C SER A 79 -30.72 4.24 3.30
N ILE A 80 -31.38 3.36 2.53
CA ILE A 80 -30.79 2.08 2.09
C ILE A 80 -29.53 2.33 1.26
N ILE A 81 -29.55 3.26 0.31
CA ILE A 81 -28.38 3.59 -0.52
C ILE A 81 -27.24 4.12 0.35
N LYS A 82 -27.55 4.97 1.34
CA LYS A 82 -26.57 5.51 2.27
C LYS A 82 -25.93 4.39 3.11
N ASP A 83 -26.72 3.48 3.65
CA ASP A 83 -26.24 2.36 4.46
C ASP A 83 -25.39 1.40 3.64
N GLN A 84 -25.83 1.06 2.41
CA GLN A 84 -25.04 0.26 1.48
C GLN A 84 -23.69 0.91 1.15
N ARG A 85 -23.67 2.23 0.93
CA ARG A 85 -22.43 2.96 0.65
C ARG A 85 -21.49 2.98 1.86
N MET A 86 -22.02 3.14 3.07
CA MET A 86 -21.23 3.09 4.30
C MET A 86 -20.62 1.70 4.52
N ASN A 87 -21.41 0.65 4.32
CA ASN A 87 -20.95 -0.74 4.41
C ASN A 87 -19.83 -1.01 3.39
N PHE A 88 -20.03 -0.61 2.13
CA PHE A 88 -19.01 -0.79 1.08
C PHE A 88 -17.71 -0.04 1.39
N ASN A 89 -17.80 1.21 1.87
CA ASN A 89 -16.64 1.99 2.30
C ASN A 89 -15.92 1.37 3.50
N GLN A 90 -16.64 0.69 4.39
CA GLN A 90 -16.02 -0.05 5.48
C GLN A 90 -15.24 -1.25 4.96
N ILE A 91 -15.85 -2.06 4.08
CA ILE A 91 -15.21 -3.22 3.45
C ILE A 91 -13.95 -2.80 2.68
N ILE A 92 -14.00 -1.69 1.92
CA ILE A 92 -12.83 -1.16 1.21
C ILE A 92 -11.69 -0.86 2.19
N ARG A 93 -11.98 -0.15 3.28
CA ARG A 93 -10.95 0.20 4.29
C ARG A 93 -10.36 -1.03 4.96
N GLU A 94 -11.19 -2.02 5.29
CA GLU A 94 -10.74 -3.29 5.88
C GLU A 94 -9.84 -4.05 4.91
N LYS A 95 -10.22 -4.13 3.62
CA LYS A 95 -9.42 -4.80 2.59
C LYS A 95 -8.12 -4.08 2.27
N GLU A 96 -8.13 -2.75 2.24
CA GLU A 96 -6.93 -1.95 2.08
C GLU A 96 -5.97 -2.16 3.26
N HIS A 97 -6.48 -2.19 4.49
CA HIS A 97 -5.66 -2.48 5.67
C HIS A 97 -5.07 -3.89 5.65
N GLU A 98 -5.88 -4.90 5.31
CA GLU A 98 -5.44 -6.28 5.15
C GLU A 98 -4.33 -6.39 4.10
N MET A 99 -4.52 -5.77 2.93
CA MET A 99 -3.51 -5.75 1.86
C MET A 99 -2.21 -5.06 2.29
N ASN A 100 -2.31 -3.94 3.01
CA ASN A 100 -1.14 -3.22 3.53
C ASN A 100 -0.34 -4.07 4.54
N ILE A 101 -1.02 -4.86 5.40
CA ILE A 101 -0.35 -5.79 6.32
C ILE A 101 0.42 -6.86 5.52
N TYR A 102 -0.23 -7.51 4.55
CA TYR A 102 0.44 -8.53 3.73
C TYR A 102 1.62 -7.96 2.95
N TYR A 103 1.47 -6.76 2.40
CA TYR A 103 2.55 -6.07 1.71
C TYR A 103 3.72 -5.78 2.67
N GLY A 104 3.45 -5.28 3.87
CA GLY A 104 4.46 -5.02 4.89
C GLY A 104 5.22 -6.28 5.32
N ILE A 105 4.51 -7.40 5.51
CA ILE A 105 5.11 -8.70 5.84
C ILE A 105 6.00 -9.18 4.69
N ALA A 106 5.50 -9.16 3.45
CA ALA A 106 6.26 -9.62 2.29
C ALA A 106 7.50 -8.76 2.03
N GLN A 107 7.40 -7.44 2.23
CA GLN A 107 8.54 -6.53 2.10
C GLN A 107 9.58 -6.81 3.18
N LYS A 108 9.14 -7.00 4.43
CA LYS A 108 10.04 -7.31 5.55
C LYS A 108 10.75 -8.65 5.35
N GLN A 109 10.04 -9.69 4.91
CA GLN A 109 10.63 -10.99 4.59
C GLN A 109 11.70 -10.89 3.51
N LYS A 110 11.42 -10.17 2.41
CA LYS A 110 12.44 -9.94 1.37
C LYS A 110 13.66 -9.19 1.88
N GLN A 111 13.47 -8.23 2.78
CA GLN A 111 14.57 -7.50 3.38
C GLN A 111 15.40 -8.39 4.33
N GLU A 112 14.73 -9.22 5.13
CA GLU A 112 15.37 -10.19 6.03
C GLU A 112 16.15 -11.25 5.24
N GLU A 113 15.57 -11.84 4.19
CA GLU A 113 16.25 -12.78 3.29
C GLU A 113 17.49 -12.16 2.64
N ALA A 114 17.38 -10.94 2.14
CA ALA A 114 18.53 -10.23 1.56
C ALA A 114 19.62 -9.95 2.61
N GLN A 115 19.24 -9.59 3.84
CA GLN A 115 20.16 -9.35 4.94
C GLN A 115 20.86 -10.65 5.39
N GLU A 116 20.14 -11.77 5.47
CA GLU A 116 20.72 -13.07 5.81
C GLU A 116 21.77 -13.51 4.78
N VAL A 117 21.47 -13.37 3.48
CA VAL A 117 22.43 -13.69 2.42
C VAL A 117 23.68 -12.80 2.51
N LEU A 118 23.51 -11.51 2.79
CA LEU A 118 24.65 -10.60 2.97
C LEU A 118 25.50 -10.99 4.19
N GLN A 119 24.88 -11.34 5.31
CA GLN A 119 25.60 -11.78 6.51
C GLN A 119 26.35 -13.10 6.28
N GLU A 120 25.77 -14.04 5.55
CA GLU A 120 26.43 -15.30 5.23
C GLU A 120 27.61 -15.08 4.27
N ALA A 121 27.44 -14.22 3.26
CA ALA A 121 28.53 -13.80 2.38
C ALA A 121 29.66 -13.09 3.15
N GLU A 122 29.33 -12.26 4.15
CA GLU A 122 30.31 -11.58 4.98
C GLU A 122 31.10 -12.57 5.87
N LYS A 123 30.42 -13.52 6.52
CA LYS A 123 31.07 -14.56 7.33
C LYS A 123 32.01 -15.43 6.52
N THR A 124 31.57 -15.88 5.34
CA THR A 124 32.39 -16.70 4.45
C THR A 124 33.60 -15.92 3.92
N HIS A 125 33.42 -14.65 3.60
CA HIS A 125 34.53 -13.76 3.21
C HIS A 125 35.52 -13.56 4.36
N GLN A 126 35.05 -13.28 5.57
CA GLN A 126 35.89 -13.12 6.75
C GLN A 126 36.69 -14.39 7.08
N ALA A 127 36.06 -15.56 6.99
CA ALA A 127 36.75 -16.84 7.18
C ALA A 127 37.83 -17.07 6.11
N THR A 128 37.54 -16.70 4.85
CA THR A 128 38.51 -16.80 3.75
C THR A 128 39.70 -15.86 3.96
N LEU A 129 39.43 -14.61 4.38
CA LEU A 129 40.48 -13.65 4.72
C LEU A 129 41.34 -14.14 5.89
N GLY A 130 40.75 -14.72 6.93
CA GLY A 130 41.49 -15.33 8.04
C GLY A 130 42.45 -16.42 7.55
N ASN A 131 41.98 -17.34 6.71
CA ASN A 131 42.81 -18.40 6.14
C ASN A 131 44.00 -17.86 5.31
N VAL A 132 43.76 -16.83 4.50
CA VAL A 132 44.82 -16.17 3.70
C VAL A 132 45.82 -15.47 4.62
N MET A 133 45.34 -14.81 5.68
CA MET A 133 46.22 -14.14 6.65
C MET A 133 47.09 -15.16 7.41
N ASP A 134 46.52 -16.28 7.83
CA ASP A 134 47.27 -17.36 8.50
C ASP A 134 48.35 -17.94 7.58
N LYS A 135 48.02 -18.17 6.30
CA LYS A 135 49.01 -18.60 5.30
C LYS A 135 50.12 -17.57 5.11
N LEU A 136 49.78 -16.29 5.02
CA LEU A 136 50.75 -15.22 4.87
C LEU A 136 51.72 -15.20 6.06
N VAL A 137 51.21 -15.22 7.29
CA VAL A 137 52.03 -15.25 8.51
C VAL A 137 52.93 -16.49 8.55
N ASN A 138 52.41 -17.67 8.17
CA ASN A 138 53.22 -18.89 8.10
C ASN A 138 54.35 -18.77 7.08
N THR A 139 54.06 -18.30 5.85
CA THR A 139 55.09 -18.10 4.82
C THR A 139 56.12 -17.05 5.21
N GLN A 140 55.70 -16.00 5.93
CA GLN A 140 56.61 -14.99 6.47
C GLN A 140 57.53 -15.58 7.55
N GLY A 141 57.01 -16.46 8.40
CA GLY A 141 57.81 -17.19 9.39
C GLY A 141 58.83 -18.13 8.76
N GLU A 142 58.42 -18.88 7.72
CA GLU A 142 59.31 -19.73 6.93
C GLU A 142 60.41 -18.92 6.23
N LEU A 143 60.07 -17.77 5.66
CA LEU A 143 61.02 -16.86 5.03
C LEU A 143 62.04 -16.34 6.05
N LEU A 144 61.58 -15.90 7.24
CA LEU A 144 62.47 -15.43 8.30
C LEU A 144 63.42 -16.53 8.79
N SER A 145 62.93 -17.76 8.93
CA SER A 145 63.76 -18.93 9.27
C SER A 145 64.84 -19.18 8.22
N THR A 146 64.46 -19.12 6.94
CA THR A 146 65.38 -19.30 5.81
C THR A 146 66.45 -18.22 5.78
N VAL A 147 66.06 -16.95 5.99
CA VAL A 147 66.99 -15.82 6.08
C VAL A 147 67.98 -16.01 7.24
N ASN A 148 67.51 -16.47 8.40
CA ASN A 148 68.38 -16.75 9.54
C ASN A 148 69.38 -17.90 9.25
N GLN A 149 68.92 -18.98 8.63
CA GLN A 149 69.79 -20.07 8.18
C GLN A 149 70.85 -19.57 7.18
N LEU A 150 70.45 -18.73 6.22
CA LEU A 150 71.37 -18.14 5.25
C LEU A 150 72.40 -17.23 5.92
N GLY A 151 72.00 -16.46 6.94
CA GLY A 151 72.91 -15.66 7.75
C GLY A 151 73.97 -16.51 8.47
N ILE A 152 73.55 -17.62 9.09
CA ILE A 152 74.47 -18.58 9.73
C ILE A 152 75.43 -19.17 8.70
N MET A 153 74.92 -19.63 7.55
CA MET A 153 75.75 -20.19 6.47
C MET A 153 76.75 -19.17 5.91
N THR A 154 76.35 -17.89 5.81
CA THR A 154 77.22 -16.81 5.37
C THR A 154 78.34 -16.56 6.37
N ASN A 155 78.04 -16.51 7.66
CA ASN A 155 79.06 -16.37 8.70
C ASN A 155 80.05 -17.55 8.70
N TRP A 156 79.56 -18.78 8.53
CA TRP A 156 80.43 -19.96 8.40
C TRP A 156 81.30 -19.91 7.15
N LYS A 157 80.74 -19.45 6.02
CA LYS A 157 81.50 -19.25 4.79
C LYS A 157 82.62 -18.24 5.01
N ASP A 158 82.32 -17.09 5.61
CA ASP A 158 83.30 -16.02 5.84
C ASP A 158 84.42 -16.49 6.79
N PHE A 159 84.06 -17.18 7.88
CA PHE A 159 85.04 -17.78 8.80
C PHE A 159 85.97 -18.78 8.11
N LEU A 160 85.42 -19.70 7.31
CA LEU A 160 86.21 -20.69 6.57
C LEU A 160 87.09 -20.04 5.49
N GLU A 161 86.64 -18.92 4.91
CA GLU A 161 87.41 -18.17 3.92
C GLU A 161 88.57 -17.41 4.58
N GLU A 162 88.39 -16.90 5.80
CA GLU A 162 89.46 -16.30 6.62
C GLU A 162 90.54 -17.34 7.01
N GLU A 163 90.15 -18.47 7.60
CA GLU A 163 91.06 -19.57 7.95
C GLU A 163 91.84 -20.08 6.71
N LEU A 164 91.17 -20.17 5.55
CA LEU A 164 91.83 -20.56 4.31
C LEU A 164 92.86 -19.51 3.84
N GLN A 165 92.60 -18.22 4.05
CA GLN A 165 93.57 -17.16 3.76
C GLN A 165 94.77 -17.21 4.71
N GLU A 166 94.54 -17.46 6.00
CA GLU A 166 95.62 -17.61 6.99
C GLU A 166 96.53 -18.80 6.66
N THR A 167 95.93 -19.96 6.35
CA THR A 167 96.69 -21.13 5.92
C THR A 167 97.44 -20.86 4.61
N ARG A 168 96.83 -20.18 3.63
CA ARG A 168 97.51 -19.74 2.40
C ARG A 168 98.73 -18.87 2.72
N ALA A 169 98.59 -17.88 3.59
CA ALA A 169 99.69 -17.02 3.98
C ALA A 169 100.82 -17.79 4.70
N ALA A 170 100.47 -18.77 5.54
CA ALA A 170 101.44 -19.62 6.23
C ALA A 170 102.20 -20.54 5.25
N PHE A 171 101.49 -21.16 4.30
CA PHE A 171 102.12 -21.99 3.25
C PHE A 171 103.04 -21.17 2.36
N GLN A 172 102.64 -19.96 1.97
CA GLN A 172 103.49 -19.08 1.17
C GLN A 172 104.78 -18.75 1.93
N LYS A 173 104.69 -18.38 3.22
CA LYS A 173 105.88 -18.16 4.07
C LYS A 173 106.79 -19.39 4.14
N TYR A 174 106.22 -20.59 4.25
CA TYR A 174 107.00 -21.83 4.27
C TYR A 174 107.73 -22.09 2.94
N ILE A 175 107.06 -21.86 1.81
CA ILE A 175 107.65 -21.98 0.47
C ILE A 175 108.78 -20.96 0.31
N ASP A 176 108.54 -19.69 0.65
CA ASP A 176 109.53 -18.61 0.53
C ASP A 176 110.77 -18.90 1.39
N TYR A 177 110.59 -19.49 2.58
CA TYR A 177 111.69 -19.91 3.46
C TYR A 177 112.48 -21.12 2.92
N THR A 178 111.77 -22.15 2.44
CA THR A 178 112.38 -23.45 2.06
C THR A 178 113.00 -23.38 0.66
N PHE A 179 112.44 -22.56 -0.23
CA PHE A 179 112.82 -22.47 -1.64
C PHE A 179 113.04 -21.01 -2.07
N PRO A 180 114.08 -20.32 -1.54
CA PRO A 180 114.33 -18.90 -1.84
C PRO A 180 114.72 -18.60 -3.30
N GLN A 181 114.94 -19.64 -4.11
CA GLN A 181 115.21 -19.51 -5.55
C GLN A 181 113.93 -19.44 -6.40
N LEU A 182 112.77 -19.77 -5.82
CA LEU A 182 111.48 -19.59 -6.49
C LEU A 182 111.13 -18.10 -6.50
N SER A 183 110.72 -17.60 -7.67
CA SER A 183 110.21 -16.24 -7.79
C SER A 183 108.81 -16.17 -7.15
N PRO A 184 108.45 -15.04 -6.50
CA PRO A 184 107.12 -14.83 -5.95
C PRO A 184 106.05 -15.12 -7.01
N GLY A 185 105.03 -15.89 -6.66
CA GLY A 185 103.93 -16.26 -7.55
C GLY A 185 104.10 -17.59 -8.32
N GLN A 186 105.29 -18.21 -8.32
CA GLN A 186 105.49 -19.49 -9.01
C GLN A 186 104.77 -20.67 -8.35
N ALA A 187 104.40 -20.55 -7.07
CA ALA A 187 103.72 -21.59 -6.30
C ALA A 187 102.21 -21.32 -6.09
N ASP A 188 101.67 -20.24 -6.65
CA ASP A 188 100.27 -19.82 -6.46
C ASP A 188 99.26 -20.85 -6.98
N PHE A 189 99.69 -21.74 -7.88
CA PHE A 189 98.87 -22.84 -8.38
C PHE A 189 98.54 -23.90 -7.32
N ILE A 190 99.35 -24.00 -6.24
CA ILE A 190 99.18 -25.02 -5.20
C ILE A 190 97.92 -24.72 -4.38
N MET A 191 97.61 -23.44 -4.14
CA MET A 191 96.38 -23.00 -3.50
C MET A 191 95.82 -21.73 -4.17
N PRO A 192 95.17 -21.87 -5.32
CA PRO A 192 94.64 -20.73 -6.08
C PRO A 192 93.64 -19.92 -5.27
N GLU A 193 93.63 -18.60 -5.46
CA GLU A 193 92.58 -17.75 -4.90
C GLU A 193 91.22 -18.07 -5.50
N ARG A 194 90.18 -18.07 -4.66
CA ARG A 194 88.80 -18.13 -5.14
C ARG A 194 88.43 -16.77 -5.72
N ARG A 195 87.69 -16.76 -6.84
CA ARG A 195 87.16 -15.51 -7.40
C ARG A 195 86.16 -14.93 -6.40
N LYS A 196 86.35 -13.67 -5.99
CA LYS A 196 85.38 -12.96 -5.15
C LYS A 196 84.01 -13.01 -5.81
N THR A 197 82.97 -13.21 -4.99
CA THR A 197 81.58 -13.12 -5.44
C THR A 197 81.40 -11.79 -6.17
N PRO A 198 80.90 -11.76 -7.43
CA PRO A 198 80.74 -10.52 -8.17
C PRO A 198 79.82 -9.56 -7.41
N SER A 199 80.26 -8.31 -7.24
CA SER A 199 79.57 -7.25 -6.48
C SER A 199 78.14 -6.95 -6.94
N ASN A 200 77.74 -7.43 -8.13
CA ASN A 200 76.40 -7.26 -8.68
C ASN A 200 75.31 -8.05 -7.93
N LEU A 201 75.67 -8.91 -6.97
CA LEU A 201 74.72 -9.64 -6.10
C LEU A 201 74.49 -8.98 -4.73
N LEU A 202 75.21 -7.90 -4.42
CA LEU A 202 75.12 -7.17 -3.14
C LEU A 202 74.25 -5.91 -3.21
N MET A 203 73.67 -5.61 -4.37
CA MET A 203 72.70 -4.52 -4.50
C MET A 203 71.34 -5.04 -4.02
N ASP A 204 70.69 -4.27 -3.15
CA ASP A 204 69.28 -4.39 -2.73
C ASP A 204 68.96 -5.01 -1.35
N ASN A 205 69.83 -4.86 -0.34
CA ASN A 205 69.44 -5.10 1.06
C ASN A 205 69.34 -3.83 1.94
N GLU A 206 69.64 -2.63 1.42
CA GLU A 206 69.56 -1.36 2.20
C GLU A 206 68.31 -0.50 1.90
N ALA A 207 67.41 -0.90 0.99
CA ALA A 207 66.32 -0.03 0.53
C ALA A 207 64.91 -0.38 1.05
N THR A 208 64.76 -1.18 2.13
CA THR A 208 63.41 -1.55 2.64
C THR A 208 63.29 -1.48 4.16
N LEU A 209 63.74 -0.36 4.75
CA LEU A 209 63.40 0.06 6.11
C LEU A 209 63.05 1.57 6.12
N GLU A 210 61.94 1.92 5.44
CA GLU A 210 61.07 3.08 5.75
C GLU A 210 59.62 2.69 5.47
#